data_AF-A0A7R9ZGD1-F1
#
_entry.id   AF-A0A7R9ZGD1-F1
#
_cell.length_a   1.000
_cell.length_b   1.000
_cell.length_c   1.000
_cell.angle_alpha   90.00
_cell.angle_beta   90.00
_cell.angle_gamma   90.00
#
_symmetry.space_group_name_H-M   'P 1'
#
loop_
_entity.id
_entity.type
_entity.pdbx_description
1 polymer ?
#
loop_
_entity_poly.entity_id
_entity_poly.type
_entity_poly.pdbx_seq_one_letter_code
_entity_poly.pdbx_strand_id
1 'polypeptide(L)'
;REGPVTWETLDEYKKVADTGDVLLFSADDTVSKMIRMAGGGPFQHVAVVVKGQPEGEEDNKKIRVLHSTSMTMTVSDGGKKSGQVMIVDLDELAEAEHGTKFFVVRKIKADKDSTLATIQEKLLEIANDEDTLDKLYSLGNSVPDIMRIIAGFNPPDVKNFLKNKLPWFSNDENSTYVCSTFVAYALVKAGVLKDDTQFQQYFPSDLGEEKLKEGDERFVDGVWLSEEFRVPNPLYRPEGDPVQEEGEELADGAEGNGG
;
A
#
# COMPACT_ATOMS: atom_id res chain seq x y z
N ARG A 1 18.24 11.18 20.13
CA ARG A 1 17.16 11.17 19.12
C ARG A 1 15.89 10.93 19.89
N GLU A 2 14.96 11.88 19.85
CA GLU A 2 13.59 11.63 20.27
C GLU A 2 13.05 10.51 19.35
N GLY A 3 12.24 9.59 19.91
CA GLY A 3 11.70 8.48 19.13
C GLY A 3 10.78 8.98 18.00
N PRO A 4 10.36 8.10 17.07
CA PRO A 4 9.41 8.47 16.03
C PRO A 4 8.14 9.03 16.66
N VAL A 5 7.62 10.12 16.09
CA VAL A 5 6.35 10.70 16.50
C VAL A 5 5.26 9.64 16.29
N THR A 6 4.52 9.36 17.35
CA THR A 6 3.51 8.30 17.37
C THR A 6 2.14 8.96 17.56
N TRP A 7 1.17 8.62 16.71
CA TRP A 7 -0.23 8.94 16.97
C TRP A 7 -0.80 7.90 17.94
N GLU A 8 -1.76 8.27 18.78
CA GLU A 8 -2.34 7.34 19.75
C GLU A 8 -3.38 6.43 19.10
N THR A 9 -4.02 6.88 18.02
CA THR A 9 -5.08 6.14 17.32
C THR A 9 -5.09 6.38 15.81
N LEU A 10 -5.76 5.46 15.08
CA LEU A 10 -6.07 5.64 13.66
C LEU A 10 -6.92 6.89 13.41
N ASP A 11 -7.88 7.19 14.29
CA ASP A 11 -8.76 8.36 14.15
C ASP A 11 -8.03 9.69 14.31
N GLU A 12 -6.98 9.74 15.14
CA GLU A 12 -6.09 10.90 15.20
C GLU A 12 -5.33 11.11 13.91
N TYR A 13 -4.79 10.02 13.34
CA TYR A 13 -4.12 10.09 12.05
C TYR A 13 -5.07 10.58 10.96
N LYS A 14 -6.30 10.04 10.90
CA LYS A 14 -7.31 10.46 9.90
C LYS A 14 -7.55 11.97 9.88
N LYS A 15 -7.52 12.64 11.03
CA LYS A 15 -7.69 14.12 11.11
C LYS A 15 -6.59 14.89 10.37
N VAL A 16 -5.40 14.31 10.24
CA VAL A 16 -4.21 14.93 9.65
C VAL A 16 -3.69 14.19 8.40
N ALA A 17 -4.40 13.17 7.95
CA ALA A 17 -4.10 12.44 6.74
C ALA A 17 -4.29 13.36 5.53
N ASP A 18 -3.37 13.24 4.58
CA ASP A 18 -3.37 14.05 3.35
C ASP A 18 -3.03 13.20 2.12
N THR A 19 -3.45 13.65 0.94
CA THR A 19 -3.11 12.99 -0.32
C THR A 19 -1.60 12.92 -0.45
N GLY A 20 -1.09 11.72 -0.75
CA GLY A 20 0.34 11.46 -0.88
C GLY A 20 1.03 10.94 0.37
N ASP A 21 0.35 10.83 1.52
CA ASP A 21 0.91 10.07 2.64
C ASP A 21 1.18 8.62 2.20
N VAL A 22 2.42 8.17 2.33
CA VAL A 22 2.85 6.80 2.02
C VAL A 22 2.73 5.94 3.27
N LEU A 23 1.91 4.90 3.19
CA LEU A 23 1.62 3.97 4.28
C LEU A 23 2.44 2.69 4.10
N LEU A 24 3.18 2.29 5.13
CA LEU A 24 4.08 1.13 5.14
C LEU A 24 3.62 0.14 6.22
N PHE A 25 3.29 -1.08 5.83
CA PHE A 25 2.71 -2.09 6.72
C PHE A 25 3.73 -3.19 7.06
N SER A 26 3.58 -3.77 8.26
CA SER A 26 4.44 -4.81 8.85
C SER A 26 3.61 -5.90 9.55
N ALA A 27 3.24 -6.98 8.85
CA ALA A 27 2.44 -8.11 9.36
C ALA A 27 3.27 -9.38 9.59
N ASP A 28 2.90 -10.25 10.53
CA ASP A 28 3.74 -11.42 10.88
C ASP A 28 3.39 -12.75 10.19
N ASP A 29 2.49 -12.75 9.19
CA ASP A 29 2.23 -13.97 8.42
C ASP A 29 3.43 -14.41 7.58
N THR A 30 3.35 -15.64 7.07
CA THR A 30 4.46 -16.30 6.35
C THR A 30 4.86 -15.54 5.09
N VAL A 31 3.90 -15.02 4.32
CA VAL A 31 4.18 -14.30 3.07
C VAL A 31 4.83 -12.96 3.39
N SER A 32 4.29 -12.24 4.36
CA SER A 32 4.84 -10.96 4.82
C SER A 32 6.28 -11.09 5.31
N LYS A 33 6.59 -12.15 6.07
CA LYS A 33 7.97 -12.48 6.51
C LYS A 33 8.91 -12.69 5.32
N MET A 34 8.46 -13.38 4.26
CA MET A 34 9.28 -13.57 3.05
C MET A 34 9.56 -12.25 2.34
N ILE A 35 8.56 -11.39 2.18
CA ILE A 35 8.73 -10.08 1.52
C ILE A 35 9.71 -9.20 2.29
N ARG A 36 9.59 -9.15 3.62
CA ARG A 36 10.54 -8.42 4.48
C ARG A 36 11.97 -8.91 4.34
N MET A 37 12.16 -10.23 4.33
CA MET A 37 13.47 -10.84 4.14
C MET A 37 14.06 -10.50 2.77
N ALA A 38 13.25 -10.60 1.71
CA ALA A 38 13.63 -10.29 0.35
C ALA A 38 13.98 -8.80 0.16
N GLY A 39 13.18 -7.90 0.71
CA GLY A 39 13.39 -6.45 0.64
C GLY A 39 14.44 -5.91 1.62
N GLY A 40 14.95 -6.77 2.51
CA GLY A 40 15.94 -6.40 3.52
C GLY A 40 15.44 -5.29 4.45
N GLY A 41 14.20 -5.36 4.92
CA GLY A 41 13.64 -4.35 5.82
C GLY A 41 12.30 -4.74 6.43
N PRO A 42 11.68 -3.84 7.20
CA PRO A 42 10.60 -4.19 8.11
C PRO A 42 9.21 -4.17 7.46
N PHE A 43 9.07 -3.88 6.17
CA PHE A 43 7.76 -3.66 5.54
C PHE A 43 7.45 -4.72 4.46
N GLN A 44 6.22 -5.27 4.45
CA GLN A 44 5.73 -6.17 3.39
C GLN A 44 4.85 -5.48 2.35
N HIS A 45 4.19 -4.39 2.73
CA HIS A 45 3.18 -3.75 1.89
C HIS A 45 3.28 -2.25 1.98
N VAL A 46 2.89 -1.59 0.90
CA VAL A 46 2.90 -0.14 0.80
C VAL A 46 1.72 0.35 -0.01
N ALA A 47 1.22 1.52 0.38
CA ALA A 47 0.07 2.15 -0.22
C ALA A 47 0.21 3.68 -0.17
N VAL A 48 -0.59 4.42 -0.94
CA VAL A 48 -0.61 5.88 -0.90
C VAL A 48 -2.01 6.39 -0.58
N VAL A 49 -2.11 7.34 0.34
CA VAL A 49 -3.37 7.98 0.69
C VAL A 49 -3.83 8.89 -0.45
N VAL A 50 -5.13 8.84 -0.72
CA VAL A 50 -5.81 9.75 -1.63
C VAL A 50 -7.03 10.32 -0.91
N LYS A 51 -7.02 11.64 -0.71
CA LYS A 51 -8.07 12.41 -0.05
C LYS A 51 -8.72 13.34 -1.06
N GLY A 52 -10.02 13.19 -1.26
CA GLY A 52 -10.76 13.90 -2.28
C GLY A 52 -11.95 13.07 -2.76
N GLN A 53 -12.79 13.67 -3.61
CA GLN A 53 -13.91 12.96 -4.23
C GLN A 53 -13.44 12.33 -5.55
N PRO A 54 -13.52 10.99 -5.71
CA PRO A 54 -13.74 10.40 -7.02
C PRO A 54 -14.99 11.02 -7.63
N GLU A 55 -15.02 11.19 -8.95
CA GLU A 55 -16.20 11.71 -9.64
C GLU A 55 -17.45 10.89 -9.24
N GLY A 56 -18.45 11.56 -8.67
CA GLY A 56 -19.75 10.94 -8.36
C GLY A 56 -20.03 10.62 -6.88
N GLU A 57 -19.10 10.86 -5.95
CA GLU A 57 -19.32 10.63 -4.51
C GLU A 57 -19.51 11.92 -3.70
N GLU A 58 -20.49 11.94 -2.77
CA GLU A 58 -20.81 13.15 -1.98
C GLU A 58 -19.88 13.37 -0.77
N ASP A 59 -19.21 12.33 -0.25
CA ASP A 59 -18.42 12.45 0.99
C ASP A 59 -16.92 12.70 0.73
N ASN A 60 -16.52 13.97 0.87
CA ASN A 60 -15.14 14.42 0.76
C ASN A 60 -14.29 14.13 2.01
N LYS A 61 -14.86 13.55 3.07
CA LYS A 61 -14.16 13.27 4.33
C LYS A 61 -13.57 11.87 4.39
N LYS A 62 -13.98 10.99 3.48
CA LYS A 62 -13.41 9.64 3.38
C LYS A 62 -11.92 9.71 3.05
N ILE A 63 -11.14 8.90 3.75
CA ILE A 63 -9.72 8.73 3.49
C ILE A 63 -9.59 7.40 2.78
N ARG A 64 -9.27 7.50 1.49
CA ARG A 64 -9.08 6.34 0.64
C ARG A 64 -7.61 6.06 0.46
N VAL A 65 -7.30 4.85 0.07
CA VAL A 65 -5.94 4.40 -0.16
C VAL A 65 -5.86 3.75 -1.53
N LEU A 66 -4.96 4.28 -2.36
CA LEU A 66 -4.64 3.76 -3.66
C LEU A 66 -3.46 2.78 -3.51
N HIS A 67 -3.67 1.53 -3.93
CA HIS A 67 -2.67 0.49 -3.77
C HIS A 67 -2.87 -0.66 -4.76
N SER A 68 -1.89 -1.55 -4.83
CA SER A 68 -1.98 -2.79 -5.61
C SER A 68 -1.84 -3.98 -4.66
N THR A 69 -2.80 -4.90 -4.67
CA THR A 69 -2.83 -6.04 -3.74
C THR A 69 -3.33 -7.32 -4.38
N SER A 70 -2.85 -8.48 -3.90
CA SER A 70 -3.44 -9.79 -4.19
C SER A 70 -4.68 -10.09 -3.36
N MET A 71 -4.98 -9.27 -2.35
CA MET A 71 -6.10 -9.50 -1.45
C MET A 71 -7.43 -9.18 -2.13
N THR A 72 -8.48 -9.89 -1.73
CA THR A 72 -9.85 -9.51 -2.07
C THR A 72 -10.31 -8.44 -1.09
N MET A 73 -10.74 -7.30 -1.62
CA MET A 73 -11.20 -6.16 -0.83
C MET A 73 -12.53 -5.64 -1.36
N THR A 74 -13.31 -5.04 -0.46
CA THR A 74 -14.39 -4.15 -0.88
C THR A 74 -13.74 -2.89 -1.44
N VAL A 75 -14.19 -2.42 -2.59
CA VAL A 75 -13.73 -1.17 -3.20
C VAL A 75 -14.75 -0.07 -2.97
N SER A 76 -14.37 1.16 -3.27
CA SER A 76 -15.13 2.36 -2.89
C SER A 76 -16.58 2.38 -3.42
N ASP A 77 -16.87 1.70 -4.54
CA ASP A 77 -18.22 1.56 -5.10
C ASP A 77 -19.08 0.46 -4.42
N GLY A 78 -18.55 -0.20 -3.38
CA GLY A 78 -19.18 -1.31 -2.66
C GLY A 78 -19.00 -2.69 -3.31
N GLY A 79 -18.37 -2.77 -4.49
CA GLY A 79 -18.00 -4.01 -5.15
C GLY A 79 -16.86 -4.74 -4.45
N LYS A 80 -16.66 -6.03 -4.74
CA LYS A 80 -15.47 -6.78 -4.31
C LYS A 80 -14.52 -6.97 -5.48
N LYS A 81 -13.27 -6.55 -5.31
CA LYS A 81 -12.19 -6.71 -6.30
C LYS A 81 -11.03 -7.47 -5.67
N SER A 82 -10.24 -8.17 -6.48
CA SER A 82 -9.11 -8.98 -6.00
C SER A 82 -7.99 -8.96 -7.03
N GLY A 83 -6.74 -8.92 -6.56
CA GLY A 83 -5.60 -9.09 -7.45
C GLY A 83 -5.45 -7.95 -8.48
N GLN A 84 -5.60 -6.69 -8.05
CA GLN A 84 -5.44 -5.53 -8.93
C GLN A 84 -5.07 -4.24 -8.18
N VAL A 85 -4.77 -3.19 -8.94
CA VAL A 85 -4.73 -1.81 -8.48
C VAL A 85 -6.16 -1.36 -8.17
N MET A 86 -6.37 -0.83 -6.98
CA MET A 86 -7.69 -0.43 -6.51
C MET A 86 -7.62 0.72 -5.50
N ILE A 87 -8.78 1.30 -5.23
CA ILE A 87 -8.98 2.32 -4.20
C ILE A 87 -9.98 1.78 -3.18
N VAL A 88 -9.54 1.73 -1.94
CA VAL A 88 -10.29 1.19 -0.80
C VAL A 88 -10.35 2.22 0.32
N ASP A 89 -11.31 2.07 1.23
CA ASP A 89 -11.34 2.89 2.44
C ASP A 89 -10.15 2.52 3.35
N LEU A 90 -9.54 3.51 4.02
CA LEU A 90 -8.38 3.26 4.90
C LEU A 90 -8.71 2.27 6.03
N ASP A 91 -9.94 2.31 6.53
CA ASP A 91 -10.42 1.37 7.54
C ASP A 91 -10.44 -0.07 7.03
N GLU A 92 -10.94 -0.28 5.81
CA GLU A 92 -10.97 -1.60 5.17
C GLU A 92 -9.55 -2.14 4.93
N LEU A 93 -8.61 -1.27 4.55
CA LEU A 93 -7.20 -1.66 4.41
C LEU A 93 -6.56 -2.00 5.76
N ALA A 94 -6.80 -1.19 6.80
CA ALA A 94 -6.28 -1.45 8.14
C ALA A 94 -6.83 -2.78 8.71
N GLU A 95 -8.09 -3.11 8.43
CA GLU A 95 -8.71 -4.38 8.78
C GLU A 95 -8.13 -5.55 7.98
N ALA A 96 -7.98 -5.40 6.66
CA ALA A 96 -7.35 -6.43 5.83
C ALA A 96 -5.93 -6.74 6.31
N GLU A 97 -5.19 -5.72 6.74
CA GLU A 97 -3.85 -5.81 7.34
C GLU A 97 -3.87 -6.13 8.85
N HIS A 98 -4.85 -6.88 9.36
CA HIS A 98 -5.03 -7.23 10.78
C HIS A 98 -3.78 -7.82 11.48
N GLY A 99 -2.86 -8.43 10.74
CA GLY A 99 -1.58 -8.91 11.27
C GLY A 99 -0.56 -7.80 11.60
N THR A 100 -0.84 -6.56 11.20
CA THR A 100 0.03 -5.40 11.37
C THR A 100 -0.28 -4.69 12.68
N LYS A 101 0.66 -4.65 13.63
CA LYS A 101 0.49 -3.96 14.93
C LYS A 101 0.42 -2.43 14.80
N PHE A 102 1.28 -1.90 13.95
CA PHE A 102 1.33 -0.49 13.61
C PHE A 102 1.75 -0.39 12.15
N PHE A 103 1.25 0.60 11.44
CA PHE A 103 1.82 0.98 10.15
C PHE A 103 2.60 2.28 10.30
N VAL A 104 3.55 2.47 9.40
CA VAL A 104 4.39 3.66 9.32
C VAL A 104 3.83 4.58 8.25
N VAL A 105 3.83 5.88 8.52
CA VAL A 105 3.44 6.92 7.57
C VAL A 105 4.65 7.77 7.24
N ARG A 106 4.89 7.98 5.95
CA ARG A 106 5.84 8.96 5.42
C ARG A 106 5.05 10.02 4.66
N LYS A 107 5.18 11.29 5.03
CA LYS A 107 4.49 12.41 4.36
C LYS A 107 5.36 12.95 3.23
N ILE A 108 4.78 13.27 2.09
CA ILE A 108 5.49 14.03 1.04
C ILE A 108 5.71 15.46 1.55
N LYS A 109 6.92 15.96 1.33
CA LYS A 109 7.34 17.33 1.63
C LYS A 109 7.93 17.97 0.37
N ALA A 110 7.75 19.28 0.25
CA ALA A 110 8.34 20.06 -0.82
C ALA A 110 8.78 21.43 -0.30
N ASP A 111 9.79 22.01 -0.95
CA ASP A 111 10.28 23.37 -0.64
C ASP A 111 9.23 24.46 -0.90
N LYS A 112 8.24 24.15 -1.76
CA LYS A 112 7.19 25.09 -2.18
C LYS A 112 5.83 24.42 -2.06
N ASP A 113 4.90 25.10 -1.40
CA ASP A 113 3.50 24.66 -1.29
C ASP A 113 2.84 24.41 -2.65
N SER A 114 3.19 25.22 -3.66
CA SER A 114 2.69 25.02 -5.03
C SER A 114 3.13 23.69 -5.64
N THR A 115 4.36 23.24 -5.35
CA THR A 115 4.88 21.95 -5.82
C THR A 115 4.14 20.81 -5.13
N LEU A 116 3.92 20.92 -3.81
CA LEU A 116 3.13 19.94 -3.06
C LEU A 116 1.70 19.83 -3.61
N ALA A 117 1.04 20.96 -3.86
CA ALA A 117 -0.30 20.98 -4.44
C ALA A 117 -0.36 20.28 -5.82
N THR A 118 0.61 20.53 -6.70
CA THR A 118 0.71 19.84 -8.01
C THR A 118 0.94 18.33 -7.86
N ILE A 119 1.76 17.90 -6.90
CA ILE A 119 1.97 16.46 -6.61
C ILE A 119 0.64 15.83 -6.18
N GLN A 120 -0.10 16.48 -5.28
CA GLN A 120 -1.38 15.98 -4.77
C GLN A 120 -2.45 15.91 -5.86
N GLU A 121 -2.52 16.93 -6.73
CA GLU A 121 -3.41 16.94 -7.90
C GLU A 121 -3.12 15.75 -8.83
N LYS A 122 -1.85 15.50 -9.17
CA LYS A 122 -1.47 14.36 -10.01
C LYS A 122 -1.77 13.01 -9.38
N LEU A 123 -1.59 12.87 -8.06
CA LEU A 123 -1.96 11.64 -7.36
C LEU A 123 -3.48 11.40 -7.42
N LEU A 124 -4.29 12.46 -7.34
CA LEU A 124 -5.74 12.38 -7.56
C LEU A 124 -6.08 12.02 -9.00
N GLU A 125 -5.38 12.57 -10.00
CA GLU A 125 -5.56 12.18 -11.41
C GLU A 125 -5.30 10.68 -11.60
N ILE A 126 -4.18 10.16 -11.07
CA ILE A 126 -3.84 8.72 -11.13
C ILE A 126 -4.92 7.87 -10.43
N ALA A 127 -5.48 8.37 -9.34
CA ALA A 127 -6.56 7.69 -8.62
C ALA A 127 -7.88 7.66 -9.39
N ASN A 128 -8.11 8.59 -10.31
CA ASN A 128 -9.31 8.64 -11.16
C ASN A 128 -9.07 8.05 -12.55
N ASP A 129 -7.85 7.60 -12.86
CA ASP A 129 -7.50 7.02 -14.14
C ASP A 129 -7.95 5.56 -14.24
N GLU A 130 -9.04 5.32 -14.98
CA GLU A 130 -9.59 3.98 -15.23
C GLU A 130 -8.57 3.03 -15.88
N ASP A 131 -7.60 3.55 -16.65
CA ASP A 131 -6.54 2.72 -17.25
C ASP A 131 -5.49 2.29 -16.22
N THR A 132 -5.36 3.03 -15.12
CA THR A 132 -4.46 2.68 -14.02
C THR A 132 -5.14 1.79 -13.00
N LEU A 133 -6.41 2.07 -12.70
CA LEU A 133 -7.26 1.19 -11.90
C LEU A 133 -7.46 -0.14 -12.65
N ASP A 134 -7.74 -1.21 -11.90
CA ASP A 134 -8.00 -2.55 -12.44
C ASP A 134 -6.83 -3.22 -13.18
N LYS A 135 -5.68 -2.54 -13.32
CA LYS A 135 -4.43 -3.21 -13.70
C LYS A 135 -4.13 -4.32 -12.71
N LEU A 136 -3.85 -5.50 -13.25
CA LEU A 136 -3.72 -6.71 -12.44
C LEU A 136 -2.54 -6.62 -11.47
N TYR A 137 -2.76 -7.14 -10.27
CA TYR A 137 -1.70 -7.37 -9.33
C TYR A 137 -0.90 -8.56 -9.82
N SER A 138 0.42 -8.43 -9.75
CA SER A 138 1.33 -9.53 -9.92
C SER A 138 2.37 -9.44 -8.83
N LEU A 139 2.77 -10.57 -8.28
CA LEU A 139 3.95 -10.66 -7.40
C LEU A 139 5.27 -10.44 -8.16
N GLY A 140 5.22 -9.86 -9.37
CA GLY A 140 6.15 -10.17 -10.45
C GLY A 140 5.75 -11.50 -11.10
N ASN A 141 6.07 -11.69 -12.38
CA ASN A 141 5.66 -12.82 -13.18
C ASN A 141 6.07 -14.17 -12.54
N SER A 142 5.10 -14.84 -11.90
CA SER A 142 5.14 -16.20 -11.36
C SER A 142 6.00 -16.41 -10.09
N VAL A 143 5.66 -17.40 -9.26
CA VAL A 143 6.48 -17.95 -8.14
C VAL A 143 8.01 -17.98 -8.44
N PRO A 144 8.46 -18.27 -9.67
CA PRO A 144 9.82 -18.04 -10.14
C PRO A 144 10.44 -16.67 -9.87
N ASP A 145 9.73 -15.54 -9.98
CA ASP A 145 10.29 -14.21 -9.71
C ASP A 145 10.47 -13.95 -8.21
N ILE A 146 9.58 -14.45 -7.36
CA ILE A 146 9.80 -14.51 -5.90
C ILE A 146 11.02 -15.39 -5.59
N MET A 147 11.13 -16.57 -6.23
CA MET A 147 12.29 -17.46 -6.09
C MET A 147 13.58 -16.83 -6.63
N ARG A 148 13.49 -15.97 -7.64
CA ARG A 148 14.61 -15.23 -8.24
C ARG A 148 15.11 -14.12 -7.32
N ILE A 149 14.20 -13.45 -6.62
CA ILE A 149 14.52 -12.47 -5.57
C ILE A 149 15.13 -13.19 -4.36
N ILE A 150 14.57 -14.33 -3.93
CA ILE A 150 15.07 -15.12 -2.80
C ILE A 150 16.44 -15.76 -3.08
N ALA A 151 16.70 -16.21 -4.32
CA ALA A 151 17.90 -17.01 -4.62
C ALA A 151 19.10 -16.20 -5.13
N GLY A 152 19.02 -14.86 -5.22
CA GLY A 152 20.17 -14.02 -5.60
C GLY A 152 20.76 -14.30 -6.99
N PHE A 153 19.96 -14.85 -7.92
CA PHE A 153 20.44 -15.28 -9.24
C PHE A 153 20.55 -14.11 -10.25
N ASN A 154 21.69 -14.03 -10.94
CA ASN A 154 21.99 -13.00 -11.93
C ASN A 154 21.22 -13.21 -13.26
N PRO A 155 20.68 -12.17 -13.94
CA PRO A 155 19.57 -12.26 -14.90
C PRO A 155 19.74 -12.78 -16.35
N PRO A 156 20.92 -12.87 -17.02
CA PRO A 156 20.91 -13.01 -18.48
C PRO A 156 20.34 -14.34 -18.99
N ASP A 157 20.66 -15.45 -18.33
CA ASP A 157 20.40 -16.79 -18.90
C ASP A 157 18.99 -17.32 -18.61
N VAL A 158 18.41 -16.98 -17.46
CA VAL A 158 17.06 -17.43 -17.08
C VAL A 158 15.98 -16.66 -17.84
N LYS A 159 16.19 -15.35 -18.07
CA LYS A 159 15.25 -14.51 -18.83
C LYS A 159 15.13 -14.98 -20.28
N ASN A 160 16.24 -15.35 -20.91
CA ASN A 160 16.25 -15.90 -22.27
C ASN A 160 15.67 -17.32 -22.34
N PHE A 161 15.90 -18.14 -21.32
CA PHE A 161 15.34 -19.49 -21.24
C PHE A 161 13.81 -19.49 -21.10
N LEU A 162 13.26 -18.62 -20.25
CA LEU A 162 11.80 -18.53 -20.01
C LEU A 162 11.07 -17.83 -21.16
N LYS A 163 11.64 -16.76 -21.73
CA LYS A 163 11.09 -16.05 -22.89
C LYS A 163 10.93 -16.95 -24.13
N ASN A 164 11.82 -17.93 -24.29
CA ASN A 164 11.76 -18.88 -25.41
C ASN A 164 10.79 -20.06 -25.20
N LYS A 165 10.33 -20.32 -23.96
CA LYS A 165 9.44 -21.46 -23.67
C LYS A 165 8.00 -21.08 -23.37
N LEU A 166 7.73 -19.85 -22.94
CA LEU A 166 6.41 -19.42 -22.47
C LEU A 166 6.06 -18.03 -23.07
N PRO A 167 5.37 -17.97 -24.22
CA PRO A 167 5.06 -16.72 -24.94
C PRO A 167 4.22 -15.69 -24.16
N TRP A 168 3.64 -16.09 -23.04
CA TRP A 168 2.84 -15.30 -22.10
C TRP A 168 3.72 -14.52 -21.10
N PHE A 169 5.05 -14.69 -21.16
CA PHE A 169 6.05 -13.86 -20.47
C PHE A 169 6.49 -12.63 -21.28
N SER A 170 5.72 -12.22 -22.30
CA SER A 170 5.94 -10.94 -22.96
C SER A 170 5.61 -9.81 -21.99
N ASN A 171 6.66 -9.21 -21.42
CA ASN A 171 6.64 -7.96 -20.67
C ASN A 171 5.92 -6.87 -21.47
N ASP A 172 4.63 -6.69 -21.24
CA ASP A 172 4.10 -5.33 -21.22
C ASP A 172 4.53 -4.76 -19.86
N GLU A 173 5.47 -3.82 -19.89
CA GLU A 173 6.05 -3.22 -18.67
C GLU A 173 5.02 -2.50 -17.78
N ASN A 174 3.76 -2.47 -18.21
CA ASN A 174 2.63 -1.77 -17.59
C ASN A 174 1.42 -2.67 -17.29
N SER A 175 1.47 -3.99 -17.52
CA SER A 175 0.27 -4.84 -17.36
C SER A 175 0.05 -5.33 -15.94
N THR A 176 1.09 -5.30 -15.09
CA THR A 176 0.97 -5.77 -13.71
C THR A 176 1.83 -5.00 -12.72
N TYR A 177 1.38 -4.91 -11.47
CA TYR A 177 2.15 -4.28 -10.40
C TYR A 177 2.18 -5.10 -9.09
N VAL A 178 3.32 -5.04 -8.41
CA VAL A 178 3.44 -5.28 -6.96
C VAL A 178 3.12 -3.96 -6.24
N CYS A 179 2.71 -4.01 -4.98
CA CYS A 179 2.37 -2.82 -4.18
C CYS A 179 3.45 -1.72 -4.23
N SER A 180 4.72 -2.06 -4.00
CA SER A 180 5.83 -1.11 -4.03
C SER A 180 6.16 -0.59 -5.42
N THR A 181 6.11 -1.46 -6.43
CA THR A 181 6.28 -1.07 -7.84
C THR A 181 5.24 -0.05 -8.24
N PHE A 182 3.98 -0.29 -7.88
CA PHE A 182 2.87 0.62 -8.17
C PHE A 182 3.02 1.95 -7.45
N VAL A 183 3.31 1.93 -6.13
CA VAL A 183 3.50 3.19 -5.38
C VAL A 183 4.70 3.97 -5.92
N ALA A 184 5.82 3.31 -6.23
CA ALA A 184 6.96 3.99 -6.86
C ALA A 184 6.60 4.57 -8.23
N TYR A 185 5.84 3.85 -9.06
CA TYR A 185 5.29 4.38 -10.32
C TYR A 185 4.43 5.64 -10.08
N ALA A 186 3.51 5.61 -9.12
CA ALA A 186 2.66 6.74 -8.79
C ALA A 186 3.48 7.94 -8.30
N LEU A 187 4.49 7.72 -7.47
CA LEU A 187 5.41 8.75 -6.99
C LEU A 187 6.27 9.35 -8.12
N VAL A 188 6.71 8.55 -9.10
CA VAL A 188 7.37 9.06 -10.31
C VAL A 188 6.41 9.96 -11.10
N LYS A 189 5.21 9.46 -11.41
CA LYS A 189 4.21 10.21 -12.20
C LYS A 189 3.76 11.50 -11.53
N ALA A 190 3.66 11.50 -10.20
CA ALA A 190 3.32 12.68 -9.42
C ALA A 190 4.47 13.71 -9.33
N GLY A 191 5.70 13.34 -9.69
CA GLY A 191 6.88 14.22 -9.62
C GLY A 191 7.56 14.24 -8.26
N VAL A 192 7.43 13.15 -7.49
CA VAL A 192 8.15 12.94 -6.23
C VAL A 192 9.51 12.30 -6.49
N LEU A 193 9.51 11.23 -7.27
CA LEU A 193 10.73 10.52 -7.71
C LEU A 193 11.07 10.92 -9.14
N LYS A 194 12.36 10.85 -9.50
CA LYS A 194 12.84 11.16 -10.86
C LYS A 194 12.32 10.16 -11.90
N ASP A 195 12.13 10.62 -13.13
CA ASP A 195 11.60 9.81 -14.24
C ASP A 195 12.51 8.63 -14.66
N ASP A 196 13.80 8.67 -14.32
CA ASP A 196 14.76 7.59 -14.56
C ASP A 196 14.77 6.54 -13.44
N THR A 197 13.94 6.70 -12.42
CA THR A 197 13.77 5.73 -11.33
C THR A 197 13.25 4.40 -11.87
N GLN A 198 14.01 3.33 -11.64
CA GLN A 198 13.61 1.96 -12.00
C GLN A 198 12.62 1.41 -10.95
N PHE A 199 11.37 1.87 -11.01
CA PHE A 199 10.34 1.54 -10.02
C PHE A 199 10.07 0.02 -9.87
N GLN A 200 10.42 -0.81 -10.86
CA GLN A 200 10.33 -2.28 -10.75
C GLN A 200 11.31 -2.91 -9.75
N GLN A 201 12.29 -2.15 -9.27
CA GLN A 201 13.28 -2.61 -8.29
C GLN A 201 12.90 -2.24 -6.85
N TYR A 202 11.81 -1.51 -6.66
CA TYR A 202 11.40 -1.07 -5.33
C TYR A 202 10.71 -2.19 -4.56
N PHE A 203 11.18 -2.41 -3.34
CA PHE A 203 10.49 -3.09 -2.26
C PHE A 203 9.83 -2.05 -1.35
N PRO A 204 8.82 -2.44 -0.54
CA PRO A 204 8.23 -1.54 0.45
C PRO A 204 9.29 -0.90 1.36
N SER A 205 10.33 -1.66 1.72
CA SER A 205 11.44 -1.18 2.55
C SER A 205 12.29 -0.08 1.90
N ASP A 206 12.28 0.05 0.57
CA ASP A 206 12.98 1.14 -0.13
C ASP A 206 12.29 2.49 0.02
N LEU A 207 11.03 2.51 0.49
CA LEU A 207 10.29 3.73 0.83
C LEU A 207 10.37 4.06 2.33
N GLY A 208 11.06 3.23 3.13
CA GLY A 208 11.37 3.50 4.54
C GLY A 208 12.47 4.57 4.71
N GLU A 209 12.57 5.16 5.90
CA GLU A 209 13.48 6.31 6.16
C GLU A 209 14.95 5.93 6.02
N GLU A 210 15.32 4.70 6.35
CA GLU A 210 16.70 4.24 6.25
C GLU A 210 17.23 4.23 4.81
N LYS A 211 16.34 3.95 3.85
CA LYS A 211 16.72 3.79 2.44
C LYS A 211 16.41 5.02 1.60
N LEU A 212 15.32 5.74 1.86
CA LEU A 212 14.92 6.91 1.09
C LEU A 212 14.66 8.09 2.04
N LYS A 213 15.73 8.85 2.28
CA LYS A 213 15.81 9.97 3.22
C LYS A 213 15.90 11.31 2.50
N GLU A 214 15.70 12.41 3.22
CA GLU A 214 15.92 13.75 2.70
C GLU A 214 17.34 13.90 2.10
N GLY A 215 17.41 14.49 0.91
CA GLY A 215 18.65 14.64 0.14
C GLY A 215 19.07 13.40 -0.68
N ASP A 216 18.26 12.34 -0.70
CA ASP A 216 18.49 11.21 -1.61
C ASP A 216 18.35 11.64 -3.08
N GLU A 217 19.30 11.22 -3.91
CA GLU A 217 19.39 11.65 -5.31
C GLU A 217 18.23 11.16 -6.19
N ARG A 218 17.42 10.20 -5.73
CA ARG A 218 16.25 9.70 -6.46
C ARG A 218 15.05 10.63 -6.41
N PHE A 219 15.02 11.57 -5.47
CA PHE A 219 13.97 12.58 -5.42
C PHE A 219 14.13 13.64 -6.51
N VAL A 220 13.00 14.19 -6.95
CA VAL A 220 13.00 15.46 -7.69
C VAL A 220 13.49 16.59 -6.78
N ASP A 221 14.24 17.54 -7.33
CA ASP A 221 14.83 18.65 -6.57
C ASP A 221 13.76 19.39 -5.74
N GLY A 222 14.04 19.51 -4.43
CA GLY A 222 13.15 20.19 -3.48
C GLY A 222 11.92 19.38 -3.07
N VAL A 223 11.92 18.06 -3.28
CA VAL A 223 10.88 17.12 -2.82
C VAL A 223 11.52 16.01 -2.00
N TRP A 224 10.86 15.54 -0.95
CA TRP A 224 11.32 14.39 -0.15
C TRP A 224 10.17 13.73 0.60
N LEU A 225 10.44 12.58 1.23
CA LEU A 225 9.56 11.98 2.23
C LEU A 225 10.06 12.36 3.63
N SER A 226 9.13 12.72 4.53
CA SER A 226 9.39 13.10 5.94
C SER A 226 10.10 12.01 6.74
N GLU A 227 10.33 12.22 8.03
CA GLU A 227 10.62 11.10 8.96
C GLU A 227 9.43 10.12 9.08
N GLU A 228 9.67 8.97 9.70
CA GLU A 228 8.65 7.96 9.98
C GLU A 228 7.74 8.33 11.16
N PHE A 229 6.44 8.32 10.91
CA PHE A 229 5.42 8.42 11.94
C PHE A 229 4.73 7.07 12.13
N ARG A 230 4.39 6.70 13.36
CA ARG A 230 3.74 5.41 13.66
C ARG A 230 2.26 5.59 13.98
N VAL A 231 1.41 4.79 13.33
CA VAL A 231 -0.03 4.72 13.60
C VAL A 231 -0.36 3.31 14.12
N PRO A 232 -0.91 3.19 15.34
CA PRO A 232 -1.42 1.92 15.85
C PRO A 232 -2.55 1.39 14.96
N ASN A 233 -2.55 0.08 14.68
CA ASN A 233 -3.69 -0.57 14.03
C ASN A 233 -4.71 -0.96 15.12
N PRO A 234 -5.91 -0.37 15.16
CA PRO A 234 -6.91 -0.68 16.19
C PRO A 234 -7.40 -2.13 16.12
N LEU A 235 -7.22 -2.80 14.98
CA LEU A 235 -7.68 -4.16 14.74
C LEU A 235 -6.57 -5.20 14.88
N TYR A 236 -5.39 -4.80 15.37
CA TYR A 236 -4.30 -5.74 15.61
C TYR A 236 -4.71 -6.82 16.61
N ARG A 237 -4.61 -8.07 16.19
CA ARG A 237 -4.77 -9.25 17.03
C ARG A 237 -3.47 -10.06 16.98
N PRO A 238 -2.77 -10.26 18.10
CA PRO A 238 -1.65 -11.19 18.15
C PRO A 238 -2.05 -12.56 17.61
N GLU A 239 -1.18 -13.20 16.81
CA GLU A 239 -1.40 -14.57 16.37
C GLU A 239 -1.63 -15.48 17.60
N GLY A 240 -2.80 -16.11 17.68
CA GLY A 240 -3.15 -17.06 18.75
C GLY A 240 -4.16 -16.56 19.77
N ASP A 241 -4.57 -15.29 19.72
CA ASP A 241 -5.73 -14.85 20.51
C ASP A 241 -7.01 -15.40 19.84
N PRO A 242 -7.79 -16.26 20.53
CA PRO A 242 -9.03 -16.79 19.97
C PRO A 242 -9.96 -15.62 19.66
N VAL A 243 -10.60 -15.66 18.49
CA VAL A 243 -11.70 -14.73 18.18
C VAL A 243 -12.73 -14.94 19.28
N GLN A 244 -12.87 -13.94 20.16
CA GLN A 244 -14.09 -13.84 20.95
C GLN A 244 -15.17 -13.57 19.93
N GLU A 245 -15.86 -14.62 19.47
CA GLU A 245 -17.15 -14.45 18.83
C GLU A 245 -17.97 -13.68 19.86
N GLU A 246 -18.23 -12.41 19.58
CA GLU A 246 -19.20 -11.64 20.35
C GLU A 246 -20.46 -12.47 20.28
N GLY A 247 -20.79 -13.10 21.41
CA GLY A 247 -21.92 -14.01 21.47
C GLY A 247 -23.12 -13.24 20.95
N GLU A 248 -23.67 -13.67 19.81
CA GLU A 248 -25.00 -13.26 19.40
C GLU A 248 -25.90 -13.59 20.58
N GLU A 249 -26.24 -12.56 21.35
CA GLU A 249 -27.21 -12.65 22.42
C GLU A 249 -28.54 -12.93 21.71
N LEU A 250 -28.79 -14.22 21.46
CA LEU A 250 -30.08 -14.71 21.01
C LEU A 250 -31.09 -14.22 22.04
N ALA A 251 -31.81 -13.17 21.67
CA ALA A 251 -32.94 -12.69 22.42
C ALA A 251 -33.98 -13.82 22.48
N ASP A 252 -33.87 -14.66 23.50
CA ASP A 252 -34.91 -15.59 23.93
C ASP A 252 -36.08 -14.75 24.48
N GLY A 253 -36.83 -14.16 23.55
CA GLY A 253 -38.14 -13.58 23.78
C GLY A 253 -39.18 -14.69 23.78
N ALA A 254 -39.09 -15.60 24.74
CA ALA A 254 -40.14 -16.57 25.04
C ALA A 254 -40.77 -16.26 26.40
N GLU A 255 -42.10 -16.31 26.43
CA GLU A 255 -43.01 -16.26 27.58
C GLU A 255 -43.41 -14.83 28.05
N GLY A 256 -44.68 -14.52 28.29
CA GLY A 256 -45.76 -15.39 28.72
C GLY A 256 -47.11 -15.10 28.04
N ASN A 257 -47.76 -16.20 27.69
CA ASN A 257 -49.19 -16.30 27.54
C ASN A 257 -49.72 -16.86 28.88
N GLY A 258 -50.57 -16.13 29.59
CA GLY A 258 -51.21 -16.65 30.81
C GLY A 258 -52.05 -15.61 31.55
N GLY A 259 -53.38 -15.74 31.45
CA GLY A 259 -54.36 -15.04 32.28
C GLY A 259 -55.57 -14.53 31.52
#